data_AF-A0A374WME0-F1
#
_entry.id   AF-A0A374WME0-F1
#
_cell.length_a   1.000
_cell.length_b   1.000
_cell.length_c   1.000
_cell.angle_alpha   90.00
_cell.angle_beta   90.00
_cell.angle_gamma   90.00
#
_symmetry.space_group_name_H-M   'P 1'
#
loop_
_entity.id
_entity.type
_entity.pdbx_description
1 polymer ?
#
loop_
_entity_poly.entity_id
_entity_poly.type
_entity_poly.pdbx_seq_one_letter_code
_entity_poly.pdbx_strand_id
1 'polypeptide(L)'
;MRNKQILKLAACLIGMASLVLQSCTDVKTTDCDKLCGSWTSVGGKPDVLVYKEGKAYKVTVFGRSGMSRKLNPATYLLVEENGNLFINTGYRIDVSYNEATDILTFSPNGDYIRASGITTKNKQS
;
A
#
# COMPACT_ATOMS: atom_id res chain seq x y z
N MET A 1 59.04 9.27 -7.79
CA MET A 1 58.27 8.22 -7.06
C MET A 1 56.95 8.70 -6.44
N ARG A 2 56.79 10.00 -6.13
CA ARG A 2 55.61 10.62 -5.48
C ARG A 2 54.30 10.58 -6.30
N ASN A 3 54.37 10.75 -7.62
CA ASN A 3 53.17 10.85 -8.49
C ASN A 3 52.43 9.51 -8.66
N LYS A 4 53.15 8.38 -8.62
CA LYS A 4 52.55 7.03 -8.69
C LYS A 4 51.75 6.70 -7.42
N GLN A 5 52.14 7.25 -6.27
CA GLN A 5 51.41 7.07 -5.01
C GLN A 5 50.15 7.95 -4.98
N ILE A 6 50.22 9.18 -5.48
CA ILE A 6 49.06 10.06 -5.61
C ILE A 6 47.99 9.44 -6.53
N LEU A 7 48.40 8.85 -7.65
CA LEU A 7 47.48 8.20 -8.58
C LEU A 7 46.78 6.98 -7.95
N LYS A 8 47.50 6.21 -7.13
CA LYS A 8 46.94 5.08 -6.38
C LYS A 8 45.94 5.54 -5.31
N LEU A 9 46.26 6.60 -4.58
CA LEU A 9 45.34 7.20 -3.60
C LEU A 9 44.07 7.73 -4.28
N ALA A 10 44.20 8.43 -5.41
CA ALA A 10 43.06 8.95 -6.16
C ALA A 10 42.15 7.82 -6.68
N ALA A 11 42.72 6.76 -7.25
CA ALA A 11 41.94 5.59 -7.68
C ALA A 11 41.23 4.90 -6.52
N CYS A 12 41.88 4.81 -5.36
CA CYS A 12 41.28 4.24 -4.15
C CYS A 12 40.11 5.10 -3.63
N LEU A 13 40.27 6.43 -3.66
CA LEU A 13 39.22 7.37 -3.25
C LEU A 13 38.01 7.36 -4.19
N ILE A 14 38.23 7.24 -5.50
CA ILE A 14 37.13 7.13 -6.49
C ILE A 14 36.36 5.81 -6.30
N GLY A 15 37.06 4.69 -6.09
CA GLY A 15 36.42 3.39 -5.82
C GLY A 15 35.61 3.37 -4.52
N MET A 16 36.11 4.05 -3.48
CA MET A 16 35.37 4.23 -2.22
C MET A 16 34.14 5.12 -2.41
N ALA A 17 34.24 6.22 -3.18
CA ALA A 17 33.12 7.11 -3.44
C ALA A 17 31.97 6.43 -4.22
N SER A 18 32.29 5.53 -5.15
CA SER A 18 31.28 4.75 -5.89
C SER A 18 30.49 3.77 -5.01
N LEU A 19 31.06 3.30 -3.88
CA LEU A 19 30.37 2.42 -2.93
C LEU A 19 29.38 3.18 -2.05
N VAL A 20 29.55 4.50 -1.89
CA VAL A 20 28.67 5.36 -1.08
C VAL A 20 27.39 5.74 -1.84
N LEU A 21 27.32 5.52 -3.16
CA LEU A 21 26.16 5.85 -3.99
C LEU A 21 25.07 4.75 -4.02
N GLN A 22 25.22 3.64 -3.30
CA GLN A 22 24.27 2.51 -3.34
C GLN A 22 23.19 2.52 -2.23
N SER A 23 22.99 3.61 -1.51
CA SER A 23 21.86 3.69 -0.58
C SER A 23 21.39 5.12 -0.40
N CYS A 24 20.42 5.53 -1.22
CA CYS A 24 19.41 6.54 -0.87
C CYS A 24 18.42 6.68 -2.04
N THR A 25 17.86 5.57 -2.54
CA THR A 25 16.49 5.67 -3.02
C THR A 25 15.65 5.62 -1.76
N ASP A 26 15.42 6.80 -1.18
CA ASP A 26 14.28 7.05 -0.28
C ASP A 26 13.02 6.88 -1.16
N VAL A 27 12.77 5.64 -1.59
CA VAL A 27 11.44 5.25 -2.03
C VAL A 27 10.65 5.45 -0.75
N LYS A 28 9.85 6.50 -0.73
CA LYS A 28 8.82 6.68 0.27
C LYS A 28 7.93 5.46 0.20
N THR A 29 8.31 4.39 0.89
CA THR A 29 7.48 3.22 1.07
C THR A 29 6.30 3.74 1.83
N THR A 30 5.14 3.74 1.19
CA THR A 30 3.91 4.10 1.87
C THR A 30 3.81 3.17 3.07
N ASP A 31 3.62 3.72 4.26
CA ASP A 31 3.48 2.93 5.47
C ASP A 31 2.14 2.15 5.39
N CYS A 32 2.20 1.00 4.72
CA CYS A 32 1.05 0.17 4.41
C CYS A 32 0.38 -0.37 5.69
N ASP A 33 1.09 -0.36 6.83
CA ASP A 33 0.49 -0.68 8.13
C ASP A 33 -0.60 0.34 8.50
N LYS A 34 -0.46 1.62 8.12
CA LYS A 34 -1.53 2.64 8.28
C LYS A 34 -2.77 2.30 7.48
N LEU A 35 -2.65 1.60 6.36
CA LEU A 35 -3.80 1.26 5.52
C LEU A 35 -4.64 0.14 6.11
N CYS A 36 -4.07 -0.68 7.00
CA CYS A 36 -4.78 -1.81 7.61
C CYS A 36 -6.07 -1.37 8.32
N GLY A 37 -7.13 -2.16 8.16
CA GLY A 37 -8.44 -1.90 8.73
C GLY A 37 -9.57 -1.95 7.71
N SER A 38 -10.79 -1.78 8.21
CA SER A 38 -12.00 -1.74 7.40
C SER A 38 -12.28 -0.33 6.90
N TRP A 39 -12.71 -0.26 5.64
CA TRP A 39 -12.95 0.96 4.90
C TRP A 39 -14.32 0.89 4.21
N THR A 40 -15.11 1.95 4.35
CA THR A 40 -16.44 2.09 3.78
C THR A 40 -16.41 3.06 2.61
N SER A 41 -17.03 2.67 1.49
CA SER A 41 -17.07 3.52 0.30
C SER A 41 -17.94 4.75 0.51
N VAL A 42 -17.45 5.93 0.11
CA VAL A 42 -18.26 7.16 0.04
C VAL A 42 -19.25 7.10 -1.12
N GLY A 43 -18.88 6.46 -2.23
CA GLY A 43 -19.66 6.39 -3.46
C GLY A 43 -20.58 5.17 -3.60
N GLY A 44 -20.83 4.42 -2.51
CA GLY A 44 -21.71 3.24 -2.53
C GLY A 44 -21.13 2.01 -3.24
N LYS A 45 -19.81 1.98 -3.47
CA LYS A 45 -19.10 0.76 -3.88
C LYS A 45 -19.02 -0.24 -2.71
N PRO A 46 -18.69 -1.51 -2.97
CA PRO A 46 -18.46 -2.47 -1.90
C PRO A 46 -17.38 -2.00 -0.92
N ASP A 47 -17.61 -2.24 0.37
CA ASP A 47 -16.64 -2.00 1.43
C ASP A 47 -15.40 -2.88 1.25
N VAL A 48 -14.28 -2.42 1.81
CA VAL A 48 -12.99 -3.13 1.71
C VAL A 48 -12.33 -3.33 3.07
N LEU A 49 -11.57 -4.41 3.19
CA LEU A 49 -10.68 -4.68 4.33
C LEU A 49 -9.26 -4.77 3.81
N VAL A 50 -8.38 -3.93 4.34
CA VAL A 50 -6.94 -4.02 4.11
C VAL A 50 -6.31 -4.72 5.31
N TYR A 51 -5.45 -5.70 5.07
CA TYR A 51 -4.78 -6.44 6.14
C TYR A 51 -3.42 -6.96 5.70
N LYS A 52 -2.55 -7.19 6.68
CA LYS A 52 -1.22 -7.77 6.49
C LYS A 52 -1.27 -9.28 6.68
N GLU A 53 -0.68 -10.02 5.76
CA GLU A 53 -0.48 -11.46 5.85
C GLU A 53 1.01 -11.75 5.64
N GLY A 54 1.73 -12.03 6.73
CA GLY A 54 3.19 -12.15 6.70
C GLY A 54 3.85 -10.83 6.30
N LYS A 55 4.51 -10.80 5.15
CA LYS A 55 5.15 -9.60 4.58
C LYS A 55 4.32 -8.90 3.51
N ALA A 56 3.19 -9.49 3.11
CA ALA A 56 2.33 -8.97 2.06
C ALA A 56 1.12 -8.23 2.65
N TYR A 57 0.64 -7.23 1.94
CA TYR A 57 -0.64 -6.58 2.24
C TYR A 57 -1.70 -7.04 1.24
N LYS A 58 -2.92 -7.25 1.71
CA LYS A 58 -4.03 -7.73 0.91
C LYS A 58 -5.24 -6.85 1.11
N VAL A 59 -6.04 -6.73 0.05
CA VAL A 59 -7.32 -6.00 0.04
C VAL A 59 -8.43 -6.99 -0.26
N THR A 60 -9.37 -7.15 0.66
CA THR A 60 -10.60 -7.92 0.45
C THR A 60 -11.75 -6.97 0.14
N VAL A 61 -12.42 -7.16 -1.00
CA VAL A 61 -13.59 -6.40 -1.43
C VAL A 61 -14.85 -7.21 -1.15
N PHE A 62 -15.79 -6.66 -0.36
CA PHE A 62 -16.98 -7.37 0.09
C PHE A 62 -18.17 -7.18 -0.88
N GLY A 63 -18.11 -7.82 -2.05
CA GLY A 63 -19.21 -7.80 -3.01
C GLY A 63 -20.50 -8.40 -2.45
N ARG A 64 -21.65 -7.79 -2.78
CA ARG A 64 -22.99 -8.33 -2.51
C ARG A 64 -23.67 -8.63 -3.84
N SER A 65 -24.14 -9.86 -4.07
CA SER A 65 -24.94 -10.16 -5.27
C SER A 65 -26.41 -9.77 -5.05
N GLY A 66 -26.98 -9.05 -6.03
CA GLY A 66 -28.26 -8.34 -5.93
C GLY A 66 -29.50 -9.22 -5.74
N MET A 67 -29.40 -10.55 -5.87
CA MET A 67 -30.56 -11.44 -5.75
C MET A 67 -30.56 -12.29 -4.48
N SER A 68 -29.39 -12.68 -3.96
CA SER A 68 -29.28 -13.61 -2.84
C SER A 68 -28.83 -12.94 -1.53
N ARG A 69 -28.45 -11.65 -1.54
CA ARG A 69 -27.68 -11.01 -0.46
C ARG A 69 -26.45 -11.83 -0.03
N LYS A 70 -25.96 -12.72 -0.90
CA LYS A 70 -24.82 -13.57 -0.61
C LYS A 70 -23.56 -12.72 -0.68
N LEU A 71 -22.77 -12.79 0.38
CA LEU A 71 -21.45 -12.17 0.43
C LEU A 71 -20.52 -12.96 -0.48
N ASN A 72 -19.92 -12.28 -1.45
CA ASN A 72 -18.91 -12.84 -2.34
C ASN A 72 -17.65 -11.98 -2.22
N PRO A 73 -16.81 -12.24 -1.19
CA PRO A 73 -15.57 -11.51 -1.01
C PRO A 73 -14.55 -11.92 -2.07
N ALA A 74 -13.79 -10.96 -2.58
CA ALA A 74 -12.64 -11.18 -3.45
C ALA A 74 -11.40 -10.53 -2.84
N THR A 75 -10.28 -11.25 -2.79
CA THR A 75 -9.04 -10.80 -2.15
C THR A 75 -7.94 -10.61 -3.19
N TYR A 76 -7.28 -9.45 -3.12
CA TYR A 76 -6.22 -9.04 -4.04
C TYR A 76 -4.96 -8.66 -3.27
N LEU A 77 -3.81 -8.81 -3.93
CA LEU A 77 -2.54 -8.35 -3.38
C LEU A 77 -2.41 -6.84 -3.56
N LEU A 78 -2.07 -6.12 -2.49
CA LEU A 78 -1.65 -4.73 -2.55
C LEU A 78 -0.16 -4.68 -2.89
N VAL A 79 0.16 -4.10 -4.04
CA VAL A 79 1.51 -4.03 -4.59
C VAL A 79 1.97 -2.59 -4.57
N GLU A 80 3.20 -2.37 -4.11
CA GLU A 80 3.91 -1.10 -4.23
C GLU A 80 5.01 -1.22 -5.27
N GLU A 81 4.94 -0.42 -6.34
CA GLU A 81 5.96 -0.39 -7.39
C GLU A 81 6.29 1.07 -7.75
N ASN A 82 7.56 1.44 -7.63
CA ASN A 82 8.04 2.81 -7.90
C ASN A 82 7.25 3.90 -7.13
N GLY A 83 6.87 3.61 -5.88
CA GLY A 83 6.09 4.52 -5.03
C GLY A 83 4.59 4.58 -5.34
N ASN A 84 4.10 3.74 -6.27
CA ASN A 84 2.68 3.65 -6.60
C ASN A 84 2.09 2.38 -6.00
N LEU A 85 1.02 2.52 -5.21
CA LEU A 85 0.24 1.40 -4.70
C LEU A 85 -0.88 1.04 -5.68
N PHE A 86 -1.11 -0.24 -5.89
CA PHE A 86 -2.22 -0.73 -6.72
C PHE A 86 -2.65 -2.15 -6.35
N ILE A 87 -3.85 -2.52 -6.77
CA ILE A 87 -4.32 -3.91 -6.79
C ILE A 87 -4.65 -4.33 -8.23
N ASN A 88 -4.51 -5.61 -8.53
CA ASN A 88 -4.91 -6.18 -9.83
C ASN A 88 -6.15 -7.07 -9.66
N THR A 89 -7.27 -6.64 -10.22
CA THR A 89 -8.55 -7.36 -10.16
C THR A 89 -8.93 -8.01 -11.50
N GLY A 90 -7.99 -8.13 -12.43
CA GLY A 90 -8.21 -8.32 -13.86
C GLY A 90 -7.94 -7.04 -14.68
N TYR A 91 -7.86 -5.90 -13.98
CA TYR A 91 -7.30 -4.63 -14.45
C TYR A 91 -6.66 -3.92 -13.25
N ARG A 92 -5.80 -2.93 -13.51
CA ARG A 92 -5.10 -2.17 -12.48
C ARG A 92 -6.04 -1.15 -11.83
N ILE A 93 -6.07 -1.15 -10.50
CA ILE A 93 -6.76 -0.15 -9.68
C ILE A 93 -5.69 0.51 -8.81
N ASP A 94 -5.41 1.79 -9.07
CA ASP A 94 -4.46 2.56 -8.27
C ASP A 94 -5.04 2.86 -6.89
N VAL A 95 -4.17 2.82 -5.88
CA VAL A 95 -4.51 3.07 -4.48
C VAL A 95 -3.68 4.26 -4.00
N SER A 96 -4.33 5.24 -3.39
CA SER A 96 -3.65 6.37 -2.74
C SER A 96 -4.24 6.64 -1.36
N TYR A 97 -3.39 7.11 -0.45
CA TYR A 97 -3.79 7.41 0.92
C TYR A 97 -3.41 8.84 1.29
N ASN A 98 -4.40 9.60 1.74
CA ASN A 98 -4.19 10.93 2.30
C ASN A 98 -4.19 10.84 3.83
N GLU A 99 -3.00 10.98 4.43
CA GLU A 99 -2.83 10.91 5.89
C GLU A 99 -3.52 12.06 6.63
N ALA A 100 -3.65 13.25 6.03
CA ALA A 100 -4.22 14.43 6.69
C ALA A 100 -5.74 14.32 6.85
N THR A 101 -6.42 13.62 5.94
CA THR A 101 -7.88 13.45 5.95
C THR A 101 -8.32 12.02 6.28
N ASP A 102 -7.38 11.09 6.46
CA ASP A 102 -7.61 9.64 6.59
C ASP A 102 -8.55 9.09 5.49
N ILE A 103 -8.25 9.45 4.23
CA ILE A 103 -9.01 9.00 3.05
C ILE A 103 -8.16 8.04 2.24
N LEU A 104 -8.72 6.86 1.94
CA LEU A 104 -8.16 5.88 1.03
C LEU A 104 -8.92 5.94 -0.30
N THR A 105 -8.23 6.19 -1.40
CA THR A 105 -8.85 6.28 -2.73
C THR A 105 -8.45 5.08 -3.57
N PHE A 106 -9.43 4.40 -4.15
CA PHE A 106 -9.21 3.38 -5.18
C PHE A 106 -9.65 3.96 -6.52
N SER A 107 -8.74 4.26 -7.44
CA SER A 107 -9.13 4.81 -8.76
C SER A 107 -9.45 3.67 -9.73
N PRO A 108 -10.63 3.64 -10.38
CA PRO A 108 -11.65 4.71 -10.48
C PRO A 108 -12.85 4.56 -9.51
N ASN A 109 -12.78 3.67 -8.53
CA ASN A 109 -13.86 3.35 -7.59
C ASN A 109 -14.16 4.46 -6.56
N GLY A 110 -13.28 5.45 -6.42
CA GLY A 110 -13.48 6.63 -5.58
C GLY A 110 -12.94 6.46 -4.16
N ASP A 111 -13.45 7.32 -3.28
CA ASP A 111 -12.93 7.50 -1.92
C ASP A 111 -13.60 6.57 -0.90
N TYR A 112 -12.81 6.21 0.10
CA TYR A 112 -13.18 5.38 1.23
C TYR A 112 -12.73 6.02 2.54
N ILE A 113 -13.57 5.87 3.57
CA ILE A 113 -13.32 6.34 4.94
C ILE A 113 -13.28 5.14 5.88
N ARG A 114 -12.71 5.30 7.08
CA ARG A 114 -12.72 4.21 8.08
C ARG A 114 -14.13 3.75 8.40
N ALA A 115 -14.33 2.44 8.43
CA ALA A 115 -15.57 1.88 8.94
C ALA A 115 -15.67 2.21 10.44
N SER A 116 -16.66 3.01 10.83
CA SER A 116 -16.99 3.21 12.23
C SER A 116 -17.39 1.85 12.81
N GLY A 117 -16.66 1.35 13.82
CA GLY A 117 -16.91 0.05 14.41
C GLY A 117 -18.38 -0.13 14.75
N ILE A 118 -19.10 -0.96 13.99
CA ILE A 118 -20.42 -1.43 14.39
C ILE A 118 -20.14 -2.39 15.54
N THR A 119 -20.14 -1.84 16.75
CA THR A 119 -20.20 -2.65 17.96
C THR A 119 -21.58 -3.30 17.92
N THR A 120 -21.68 -4.50 17.35
CA THR A 120 -22.88 -5.31 17.45
C THR A 120 -23.08 -5.60 18.93
N LYS A 121 -23.88 -4.76 19.61
CA LYS A 121 -24.43 -5.10 20.92
C LYS A 121 -25.32 -6.31 20.69
N ASN A 122 -24.75 -7.50 20.87
CA ASN A 122 -25.52 -8.73 20.97
C ASN A 122 -26.47 -8.56 22.16
N LYS A 123 -27.75 -8.36 21.85
CA LYS A 123 -28.84 -8.40 22.80
C LYS A 123 -29.00 -9.86 23.21
N GLN A 124 -28.44 -10.23 24.35
CA GLN A 124 -28.85 -11.44 25.07
C GLN A 124 -30.32 -11.28 25.45
N SER A 125 -31.13 -12.24 25.04
CA SER A 125 -32.44 -12.57 25.62
C SER A 125 -32.52 -14.07 25.77
#